data_AF-A0A843EL43-F1
#
_entry.id   AF-A0A843EL43-F1
#
_cell.length_a   1.000
_cell.length_b   1.000
_cell.length_c   1.000
_cell.angle_alpha   90.00
_cell.angle_beta   90.00
_cell.angle_gamma   90.00
#
_symmetry.space_group_name_H-M   'P 1'
#
loop_
_entity.id
_entity.type
_entity.pdbx_description
1 polymer ?
#
loop_
_entity_poly.entity_id
_entity_poly.type
_entity_poly.pdbx_seq_one_letter_code
_entity_poly.pdbx_strand_id
1 'polypeptide(L)'
;DMDEIYKALKEADGIIMASPIHFGSISAQLKAVIDRCQAMIMEDLDIFKNKVGISIVVGGDRSGGQELAIQQINTFYLLNKIIPLSGGSFGANLGACLWSQDDGAEGVKEDEYGLKTLDMTISHFKEFLLEFKT
;
A
#
# COMPACT_ATOMS: atom_id res chain seq x y z
N ASP A 1 4.43 7.41 20.11
CA ASP A 1 4.32 6.15 19.33
C ASP A 1 4.45 6.43 17.84
N MET A 2 3.80 7.49 17.35
CA MET A 2 3.85 7.89 15.94
C MET A 2 5.04 8.76 15.55
N ASP A 3 5.83 9.30 16.49
CA ASP A 3 6.85 10.30 16.17
C ASP A 3 7.87 9.79 15.13
N GLU A 4 8.31 8.54 15.26
CA GLU A 4 9.19 7.89 14.28
C GLU A 4 8.50 7.69 12.93
N ILE A 5 7.22 7.29 12.94
CA ILE A 5 6.42 7.08 11.73
C ILE A 5 6.18 8.41 11.02
N TYR A 6 5.86 9.47 11.76
CA TYR A 6 5.66 10.81 11.23
C TYR A 6 6.94 11.32 10.57
N LYS A 7 8.08 11.17 11.23
CA LYS A 7 9.37 11.54 10.65
C LYS A 7 9.62 10.78 9.34
N ALA A 8 9.48 9.46 9.36
CA ALA A 8 9.68 8.63 8.16
C ALA A 8 8.74 9.01 7.01
N LEU A 9 7.46 9.26 7.31
CA LEU A 9 6.46 9.66 6.32
C LEU A 9 6.74 11.05 5.71
N LYS A 10 7.22 12.00 6.53
CA LYS A 10 7.61 13.34 6.05
C LYS A 10 8.83 13.26 5.11
N GLU A 11 9.82 12.45 5.48
CA GLU A 11 11.11 12.30 4.76
C GLU A 11 11.02 11.40 3.52
N ALA A 12 10.02 10.53 3.40
CA ALA A 12 9.94 9.55 2.32
C ALA A 12 9.52 10.13 0.96
N ASP A 13 10.20 9.74 -0.12
CA ASP A 13 9.77 10.03 -1.50
C ASP A 13 8.65 9.08 -1.96
N GLY A 14 8.66 7.86 -1.42
CA GLY A 14 7.72 6.80 -1.74
C GLY A 14 7.21 6.08 -0.49
N ILE A 15 5.93 5.74 -0.49
CA ILE A 15 5.22 5.13 0.62
C ILE A 15 4.64 3.78 0.16
N ILE A 16 4.96 2.73 0.90
CA ILE A 16 4.37 1.40 0.71
C ILE A 16 3.49 1.13 1.92
N MET A 17 2.18 1.02 1.71
CA MET A 17 1.25 0.58 2.75
C MET A 17 0.88 -0.87 2.49
N ALA A 18 1.12 -1.70 3.50
CA ALA A 18 0.86 -3.12 3.46
C ALA A 18 -0.10 -3.53 4.58
N SER A 19 -1.04 -4.42 4.28
CA SER A 19 -1.96 -4.93 5.29
C SER A 19 -2.42 -6.37 5.04
N PRO A 20 -2.56 -7.21 6.07
CA PRO A 20 -3.49 -8.33 5.98
C PRO A 20 -4.92 -7.79 5.83
N ILE A 21 -5.80 -8.56 5.19
CA ILE A 21 -7.22 -8.21 5.11
C ILE A 21 -8.00 -8.77 6.29
N HIS A 22 -8.91 -7.98 6.83
CA HIS A 22 -9.89 -8.41 7.81
C HIS A 22 -11.27 -7.90 7.38
N PHE A 23 -12.19 -8.84 7.10
CA PHE A 23 -13.56 -8.53 6.64
C PHE A 23 -13.61 -7.58 5.43
N GLY A 24 -12.76 -7.83 4.42
CA GLY A 24 -12.67 -7.00 3.22
C GLY A 24 -12.06 -5.60 3.45
N SER A 25 -11.42 -5.39 4.59
CA SER A 25 -10.80 -4.13 4.97
C SER A 25 -9.34 -4.28 5.33
N ILE A 26 -8.63 -3.17 5.42
CA ILE A 26 -7.29 -3.13 6.03
C ILE A 26 -7.38 -3.43 7.53
N SER A 27 -6.24 -3.80 8.11
CA SER A 27 -6.10 -4.04 9.54
C SER A 27 -6.37 -2.80 10.37
N ALA A 28 -6.86 -3.00 11.60
CA ALA A 28 -7.09 -1.91 12.54
C ALA A 28 -5.80 -1.13 12.84
N GLN A 29 -4.66 -1.82 12.82
CA GLN A 29 -3.33 -1.26 13.03
C GLN A 29 -2.95 -0.28 11.91
N LEU A 30 -3.09 -0.69 10.64
CA LEU A 30 -2.83 0.21 9.51
C LEU A 30 -3.85 1.37 9.50
N LYS A 31 -5.12 1.10 9.78
CA LYS A 31 -6.14 2.14 9.85
C LYS A 31 -5.84 3.17 10.95
N ALA A 32 -5.35 2.74 12.11
CA ALA A 32 -4.93 3.63 13.18
C ALA A 32 -3.77 4.54 12.78
N VAL A 33 -2.79 4.03 12.02
CA VAL A 33 -1.70 4.84 11.44
C VAL A 33 -2.28 5.88 10.48
N ILE A 34 -3.12 5.46 9.54
CA ILE A 34 -3.77 6.35 8.56
C ILE A 34 -4.57 7.45 9.27
N ASP A 35 -5.38 7.12 10.27
CA ASP A 35 -6.20 8.10 10.99
C ASP A 35 -5.36 9.11 11.78
N ARG A 36 -4.21 8.69 12.29
CA ARG A 36 -3.29 9.55 13.03
C ARG A 36 -2.48 10.48 12.13
N CYS A 37 -2.33 10.18 10.84
CA CYS A 37 -1.77 11.11 9.86
C CYS A 37 -2.56 12.42 9.77
N GLN A 38 -3.84 12.46 10.20
CA GLN A 38 -4.63 13.69 10.26
C GLN A 38 -3.89 14.82 10.99
N ALA A 39 -3.15 14.51 12.07
CA ALA A 39 -2.39 15.53 12.81
C ALA A 39 -1.35 16.23 11.92
N MET A 40 -0.59 15.46 11.13
CA MET A 40 0.40 16.01 10.20
C MET A 40 -0.26 16.78 9.05
N ILE A 41 -1.38 16.29 8.52
CA ILE A 41 -2.10 16.93 7.41
C ILE A 41 -2.65 18.30 7.84
N MET A 42 -3.07 18.45 9.10
CA MET A 42 -3.52 19.73 9.63
C MET A 42 -2.39 20.73 9.86
N GLU A 43 -1.14 20.26 10.01
CA GLU A 43 0.04 21.14 10.04
C GLU A 43 0.38 21.66 8.64
N ASP A 44 0.29 20.78 7.63
CA ASP A 44 0.58 21.09 6.23
C ASP A 44 -0.29 20.23 5.29
N LEU A 45 -1.19 20.89 4.55
CA LEU A 45 -2.12 20.25 3.61
C LEU A 45 -1.42 19.67 2.36
N ASP A 46 -0.14 20.00 2.15
CA ASP A 46 0.69 19.53 1.05
C ASP A 46 1.80 18.57 1.54
N ILE A 47 1.79 18.14 2.82
CA ILE A 47 2.89 17.36 3.41
C ILE A 47 3.19 16.04 2.68
N PHE A 48 2.19 15.47 2.01
CA PHE A 48 2.27 14.24 1.25
C PHE A 48 2.28 14.44 -0.27
N LYS A 49 2.21 15.68 -0.73
CA LYS A 49 2.03 16.01 -2.14
C LYS A 49 3.20 15.50 -2.97
N ASN A 50 2.88 14.92 -4.12
CA ASN A 50 3.80 14.37 -5.10
C ASN A 50 4.61 13.15 -4.62
N LYS A 51 4.45 12.71 -3.37
CA LYS A 51 4.98 11.41 -2.96
C LYS A 51 4.29 10.30 -3.74
N VAL A 52 4.95 9.17 -3.89
CA VAL A 52 4.43 8.04 -4.66
C VAL A 52 3.96 6.94 -3.72
N GLY A 53 2.85 6.28 -4.02
CA GLY A 53 2.25 5.27 -3.14
C GLY A 53 2.00 3.95 -3.86
N ILE A 54 2.34 2.82 -3.25
CA ILE A 54 1.83 1.50 -3.67
C ILE A 54 1.14 0.77 -2.52
N SER A 55 0.22 -0.13 -2.88
CA SER A 55 -0.61 -0.89 -1.97
C SER A 55 -0.30 -2.38 -2.08
N ILE A 56 -0.08 -3.04 -0.94
CA ILE A 56 0.15 -4.48 -0.84
C ILE A 56 -0.84 -5.06 0.16
N VAL A 57 -1.59 -6.10 -0.23
CA VAL A 57 -2.53 -6.75 0.69
C VAL A 57 -2.41 -8.26 0.65
N VAL A 58 -2.61 -8.89 1.81
CA VAL A 58 -2.56 -10.35 1.96
C VAL A 58 -3.90 -10.85 2.48
N GLY A 59 -4.50 -11.83 1.79
CA GLY A 59 -5.73 -12.49 2.23
C GLY A 59 -5.53 -13.95 2.58
N GLY A 60 -6.39 -14.47 3.47
CA GLY A 60 -6.50 -15.91 3.74
C GLY A 60 -7.00 -16.69 2.53
N ASP A 61 -7.89 -16.08 1.73
CA ASP A 61 -8.35 -16.56 0.43
C ASP A 61 -7.70 -15.79 -0.73
N ARG A 62 -7.65 -16.38 -1.93
CA ARG A 62 -7.20 -15.70 -3.16
C ARG A 62 -7.99 -14.43 -3.49
N SER A 63 -9.29 -14.45 -3.24
CA SER A 63 -10.21 -13.36 -3.60
C SER A 63 -11.28 -13.23 -2.51
N GLY A 64 -10.90 -12.57 -1.41
CA GLY A 64 -11.71 -12.40 -0.20
C GLY A 64 -11.81 -10.95 0.28
N GLY A 65 -11.64 -9.97 -0.63
CA GLY A 65 -11.76 -8.54 -0.33
C GLY A 65 -10.45 -7.74 -0.39
N GLN A 66 -9.40 -8.31 -0.99
CA GLN A 66 -8.14 -7.61 -1.28
C GLN A 66 -8.35 -6.30 -2.05
N GLU A 67 -9.16 -6.32 -3.11
CA GLU A 67 -9.40 -5.13 -3.91
C GLU A 67 -10.08 -4.01 -3.11
N LEU A 68 -11.01 -4.36 -2.23
CA LEU A 68 -11.68 -3.40 -1.34
C LEU A 68 -10.69 -2.79 -0.33
N ALA A 69 -9.79 -3.61 0.23
CA ALA A 69 -8.74 -3.13 1.13
C ALA A 69 -7.74 -2.22 0.40
N ILE A 70 -7.31 -2.57 -0.81
CA ILE A 70 -6.47 -1.72 -1.66
C ILE A 70 -7.14 -0.38 -1.94
N GLN A 71 -8.44 -0.38 -2.26
CA GLN A 71 -9.17 0.86 -2.55
C GLN A 71 -9.19 1.82 -1.34
N GLN A 72 -9.20 1.30 -0.11
CA GLN A 72 -9.10 2.14 1.09
C GLN A 72 -7.72 2.81 1.21
N ILE A 73 -6.65 2.06 0.93
CA ILE A 73 -5.29 2.62 0.90
C ILE A 73 -5.18 3.67 -0.21
N ASN A 74 -5.63 3.35 -1.43
CA ASN A 74 -5.59 4.27 -2.56
C ASN A 74 -6.43 5.53 -2.31
N THR A 75 -7.52 5.42 -1.55
CA THR A 75 -8.32 6.58 -1.12
C THR A 75 -7.50 7.49 -0.20
N PHE A 76 -6.77 6.94 0.77
CA PHE A 76 -5.84 7.73 1.59
C PHE A 76 -4.79 8.44 0.72
N TYR A 77 -4.21 7.73 -0.27
CA TYR A 77 -3.23 8.34 -1.18
C TYR A 77 -3.83 9.52 -1.96
N LEU A 78 -4.97 9.31 -2.62
CA LEU A 78 -5.64 10.33 -3.43
C LEU A 78 -6.05 11.57 -2.61
N LEU A 79 -6.61 11.38 -1.42
CA LEU A 79 -7.00 12.48 -0.53
C LEU A 79 -5.80 13.35 -0.13
N ASN A 80 -4.60 12.77 -0.09
CA ASN A 80 -3.38 13.42 0.36
C ASN A 80 -2.41 13.79 -0.77
N LYS A 81 -2.88 13.78 -2.03
CA LYS A 81 -2.07 14.14 -3.21
C LYS A 81 -0.82 13.26 -3.38
N ILE A 82 -0.87 12.04 -2.85
CA ILE A 82 0.08 10.97 -3.14
C ILE A 82 -0.33 10.38 -4.49
N ILE A 83 0.62 10.07 -5.35
CA ILE A 83 0.40 9.46 -6.67
C ILE A 83 0.34 7.94 -6.48
N PRO A 84 -0.85 7.31 -6.54
CA PRO A 84 -0.96 5.86 -6.40
C PRO A 84 -0.47 5.17 -7.68
N LEU A 85 0.40 4.18 -7.53
CA LEU A 85 0.85 3.29 -8.60
C LEU A 85 0.36 1.86 -8.34
N SER A 86 0.31 1.08 -9.42
CA SER A 86 0.00 -0.35 -9.40
C SER A 86 0.97 -1.09 -10.34
N GLY A 87 0.88 -2.41 -10.42
CA GLY A 87 1.68 -3.18 -11.38
C GLY A 87 1.14 -3.14 -12.82
N GLY A 88 0.09 -2.36 -13.08
CA GLY A 88 -0.49 -2.19 -14.40
C GLY A 88 -1.59 -3.20 -14.75
N SER A 89 -2.01 -3.18 -16.01
CA SER A 89 -3.11 -4.01 -16.50
C SER A 89 -2.76 -5.50 -16.40
N PHE A 90 -3.75 -6.28 -15.94
CA PHE A 90 -3.73 -7.73 -15.77
C PHE A 90 -2.88 -8.22 -14.59
N GLY A 91 -3.56 -8.52 -13.48
CA GLY A 91 -3.02 -9.21 -12.31
C GLY A 91 -2.71 -8.28 -11.14
N ALA A 92 -2.05 -7.15 -11.40
CA ALA A 92 -1.68 -6.16 -10.38
C ALA A 92 -2.43 -4.82 -10.54
N ASN A 93 -3.69 -4.88 -10.98
CA ASN A 93 -4.44 -3.74 -11.50
C ASN A 93 -4.47 -2.54 -10.55
N LEU A 94 -4.73 -2.79 -9.26
CA LEU A 94 -4.86 -1.74 -8.23
C LEU A 94 -3.71 -1.74 -7.21
N GLY A 95 -2.87 -2.78 -7.25
CA GLY A 95 -1.82 -3.07 -6.27
C GLY A 95 -1.51 -4.57 -6.25
N ALA A 96 -0.69 -4.99 -5.29
CA ALA A 96 -0.31 -6.39 -5.13
C ALA A 96 -1.30 -7.13 -4.22
N CYS A 97 -1.80 -8.27 -4.70
CA CYS A 97 -2.73 -9.14 -3.96
C CYS A 97 -2.05 -10.49 -3.71
N LEU A 98 -1.71 -10.78 -2.45
CA LEU A 98 -1.12 -12.05 -2.06
C LEU A 98 -2.13 -12.92 -1.32
N TRP A 99 -1.89 -14.23 -1.37
CA TRP A 99 -2.69 -15.26 -0.74
C TRP A 99 -1.84 -16.05 0.26
N SER A 100 -2.22 -16.02 1.54
CA SER A 100 -1.49 -16.73 2.59
C SER A 100 -1.87 -18.19 2.73
N GLN A 101 -2.93 -18.67 2.07
CA GLN A 101 -3.41 -20.05 2.20
C GLN A 101 -3.63 -20.48 3.67
N ASP A 102 -3.99 -19.53 4.53
CA ASP A 102 -4.03 -19.67 5.99
C ASP A 102 -2.74 -20.20 6.67
N ASP A 103 -1.61 -20.20 5.96
CA ASP A 103 -0.29 -20.66 6.42
C ASP A 103 0.70 -19.49 6.58
N GLY A 104 0.16 -18.28 6.78
CA GLY A 104 0.93 -17.08 7.04
C GLY A 104 1.99 -16.80 5.97
N ALA A 105 3.23 -16.58 6.40
CA ALA A 105 4.32 -16.23 5.50
C ALA A 105 4.75 -17.40 4.60
N GLU A 106 4.62 -18.65 5.04
CA GLU A 106 4.98 -19.81 4.21
C GLU A 106 3.98 -19.97 3.06
N GLY A 107 2.68 -19.89 3.33
CA GLY A 107 1.68 -19.96 2.27
C GLY A 107 1.76 -18.82 1.26
N VAL A 108 2.24 -17.64 1.65
CA VAL A 108 2.55 -16.53 0.72
C VAL A 108 3.73 -16.88 -0.20
N LYS A 109 4.77 -17.58 0.29
CA LYS A 109 5.92 -17.97 -0.55
C LYS A 109 5.51 -18.94 -1.66
N GLU A 110 4.49 -19.76 -1.40
CA GLU A 110 3.93 -20.69 -2.38
C GLU A 110 2.93 -20.01 -3.35
N ASP A 111 2.60 -18.73 -3.13
CA ASP A 111 1.72 -17.96 -4.02
C ASP A 111 2.48 -17.34 -5.20
N GLU A 112 2.85 -18.17 -6.18
CA GLU A 112 3.58 -17.72 -7.39
C GLU A 112 2.86 -16.57 -8.12
N TYR A 113 1.53 -16.63 -8.23
CA TYR A 113 0.76 -15.59 -8.90
C TYR A 113 0.80 -14.27 -8.12
N GLY A 114 0.58 -14.31 -6.80
CA GLY A 114 0.61 -13.12 -5.94
C GLY A 114 2.00 -12.49 -5.91
N LEU A 115 3.06 -13.31 -5.81
CA LEU A 115 4.44 -12.85 -5.91
C LEU A 115 4.73 -12.17 -7.26
N LYS A 116 4.21 -12.71 -8.36
CA LYS A 116 4.30 -12.03 -9.67
C LYS A 116 3.60 -10.66 -9.65
N THR A 117 2.42 -10.54 -9.04
CA THR A 117 1.74 -9.22 -8.92
C THR A 117 2.53 -8.23 -8.06
N LEU A 118 3.20 -8.73 -7.02
CA LEU A 118 4.10 -7.95 -6.18
C LEU A 118 5.29 -7.43 -6.98
N ASP A 119 5.96 -8.31 -7.73
CA ASP A 119 7.11 -7.94 -8.56
C ASP A 119 6.75 -6.89 -9.61
N MET A 120 5.59 -7.03 -10.27
CA MET A 120 5.09 -6.02 -11.21
C MET A 120 4.88 -4.66 -10.53
N THR A 121 4.26 -4.66 -9.36
CA THR A 121 3.96 -3.44 -8.59
C THR A 121 5.24 -2.74 -8.11
N ILE A 122 6.19 -3.51 -7.55
CA ILE A 122 7.47 -2.98 -7.08
C ILE A 122 8.32 -2.48 -8.25
N SER A 123 8.33 -3.19 -9.38
CA SER A 123 9.12 -2.80 -10.55
C SER A 123 8.68 -1.42 -11.06
N HIS A 124 7.38 -1.21 -11.24
CA HIS A 124 6.85 0.08 -11.67
C HIS A 124 7.09 1.19 -10.62
N PHE A 125 6.91 0.89 -9.33
CA PHE A 125 7.22 1.84 -8.26
C PHE A 125 8.68 2.31 -8.29
N LYS A 126 9.61 1.35 -8.45
CA LYS A 126 11.05 1.63 -8.55
C LYS A 126 11.39 2.43 -9.80
N GLU A 127 10.85 2.04 -10.95
CA GLU A 127 11.02 2.75 -12.22
C GLU A 127 10.58 4.21 -12.08
N PHE A 128 9.39 4.44 -11.54
CA PHE A 128 8.88 5.79 -11.32
C PHE A 128 9.80 6.63 -10.41
N LEU A 129 10.24 6.08 -9.27
CA LEU A 129 11.16 6.80 -8.37
C LEU A 129 12.50 7.14 -9.02
N LEU A 130 13.00 6.29 -9.93
CA LEU A 130 14.25 6.52 -10.64
C LEU A 130 14.10 7.58 -11.75
N GLU A 131 12.97 7.57 -12.46
CA GLU A 131 12.69 8.47 -13.57
C GLU A 131 12.29 9.87 -13.11
N PHE A 132 11.46 9.95 -12.07
CA PHE A 132 10.77 11.18 -11.69
C PHE A 132 11.30 11.83 -10.42
N LYS A 133 12.52 11.48 -9.97
CA LYS A 133 13.19 11.99 -8.74
C LYS A 133 12.51 13.24 -8.18
N THR A 134 11.58 12.99 -7.24
CA THR A 134 10.80 14.01 -6.55
C THR A 134 11.63 14.76 -5.53
#